data_AF-A0A2L0AFH9-F1
#
_entry.id   AF-A0A2L0AFH9-F1
#
_cell.length_a   1.000
_cell.length_b   1.000
_cell.length_c   1.000
_cell.angle_alpha   90.00
_cell.angle_beta   90.00
_cell.angle_gamma   90.00
#
_symmetry.space_group_name_H-M   'P 1'
#
loop_
_entity.id
_entity.type
_entity.pdbx_description
1 polymer ?
#
loop_
_entity_poly.entity_id
_entity_poly.type
_entity_poly.pdbx_seq_one_letter_code
_entity_poly.pdbx_strand_id
1 'polypeptide(L)'
;MPATIDAAVRAKQIVESLGGRWSGSRGECRCPAHDDHSPSLSVRLGTKAILFKCFAGCTSTDILKALDRHGLHDRVPVHVEPRAPARDLSGLAKSLWQHSVPIGGTPAEAYLHARGLYAPNPDLRFNPQTIIGKGKDRRSLPAMIAAVRNELGLVAVHRTFLDPTDILRRPFRKPKLALGLLGSGSVRFGEPGDVLGIAEGIEDALSAIDWFQLPVWAVLGAERYAHVGIPSHVKRVIVFGQRNTAARICLKRAGEHLSANGRTVEEWLPSEHDDWNDALRDRLARNAVPRTVIQTHSD
;
A
#
# COMPACT_ATOMS: atom_id res chain seq x y z
N MET A 1 21.03 24.87 17.30
CA MET A 1 20.44 23.62 16.77
C MET A 1 21.47 22.52 16.95
N PRO A 2 21.12 21.34 17.51
CA PRO A 2 22.07 20.23 17.58
C PRO A 2 22.53 19.87 16.16
N ALA A 3 23.82 19.56 15.99
CA ALA A 3 24.37 19.19 14.69
C ALA A 3 23.67 17.93 14.18
N THR A 4 23.09 18.00 12.98
CA THR A 4 22.44 16.85 12.34
C THR A 4 23.48 16.02 11.61
N ILE A 5 23.56 14.72 11.89
CA ILE A 5 24.54 13.82 11.25
C ILE A 5 23.89 13.16 10.04
N ASP A 6 24.62 13.06 8.92
CA ASP A 6 24.16 12.29 7.76
C ASP A 6 23.99 10.80 8.12
N ALA A 7 22.80 10.27 7.84
CA ALA A 7 22.45 8.90 8.21
C ALA A 7 23.29 7.85 7.49
N ALA A 8 23.74 8.11 6.25
CA ALA A 8 24.57 7.19 5.49
C ALA A 8 25.98 7.09 6.10
N VAL A 9 26.57 8.23 6.45
CA VAL A 9 27.84 8.31 7.18
C VAL A 9 27.74 7.57 8.51
N ARG A 10 26.69 7.85 9.30
CA ARG A 10 26.52 7.21 10.61
C ARG A 10 26.29 5.70 10.50
N ALA A 11 25.44 5.26 9.57
CA ALA A 11 25.18 3.84 9.37
C ALA A 11 26.42 3.08 8.91
N LYS A 12 27.22 3.69 8.02
CA LYS A 12 28.51 3.15 7.60
C LYS A 12 29.47 3.00 8.77
N GLN A 13 29.61 4.04 9.61
CA GLN A 13 30.45 4.00 10.80
C GLN A 13 30.05 2.87 11.75
N ILE A 14 28.75 2.72 12.05
CA ILE A 14 28.26 1.63 12.92
C ILE A 14 28.64 0.26 12.34
N VAL A 15 28.42 0.06 11.03
CA VAL A 15 28.74 -1.21 10.37
C VAL A 15 30.23 -1.51 10.41
N GLU A 16 31.07 -0.52 10.13
CA GLU A 16 32.53 -0.68 10.13
C GLU A 16 33.09 -0.90 11.55
N SER A 17 32.58 -0.19 12.56
CA SER A 17 32.94 -0.39 13.98
C SER A 17 32.58 -1.78 14.51
N LEU A 18 31.56 -2.42 13.94
CA LEU A 18 31.13 -3.79 14.27
C LEU A 18 31.75 -4.85 13.34
N GLY A 19 32.84 -4.50 12.65
CA GLY A 19 33.60 -5.42 11.79
C GLY A 19 32.88 -5.85 10.51
N GLY A 20 31.87 -5.08 10.08
CA GLY A 20 31.06 -5.35 8.91
C GLY A 20 31.50 -4.63 7.64
N ARG A 21 30.73 -4.85 6.57
CA ARG A 21 30.95 -4.21 5.27
C ARG A 21 29.73 -3.39 4.83
N TRP A 22 29.96 -2.14 4.47
CA TRP A 22 28.94 -1.26 3.90
C TRP A 22 28.96 -1.28 2.36
N SER A 23 27.78 -1.29 1.74
CA SER A 23 27.61 -1.22 0.27
C SER A 23 26.34 -0.45 -0.10
N GLY A 24 26.52 0.66 -0.83
CA GLY A 24 25.41 1.52 -1.25
C GLY A 24 24.68 2.13 -0.05
N SER A 25 23.49 1.60 0.28
CA SER A 25 22.64 2.09 1.39
C SER A 25 22.34 1.03 2.45
N ARG A 26 23.12 -0.05 2.48
CA ARG A 26 23.00 -1.12 3.47
C ARG A 26 24.37 -1.66 3.83
N GLY A 27 24.46 -2.26 5.00
CA GLY A 27 25.62 -3.04 5.41
C GLY A 27 25.18 -4.21 6.28
N GLU A 28 26.12 -5.12 6.46
CA GLU A 28 25.98 -6.27 7.34
C GLU A 28 27.21 -6.33 8.25
N CYS A 29 26.97 -6.51 9.54
CA CYS A 29 27.99 -6.58 10.59
C CYS A 29 27.58 -7.61 11.65
N ARG A 30 28.48 -7.88 12.60
CA ARG A 30 28.17 -8.70 13.77
C ARG A 30 27.19 -7.97 14.67
N CYS A 31 26.28 -8.71 15.29
CA CYS A 31 25.30 -8.08 16.18
C CYS A 31 25.95 -7.80 17.53
N PRO A 32 25.89 -6.55 18.07
CA PRO A 32 26.50 -6.25 19.36
C PRO A 32 25.71 -6.82 20.56
N ALA A 33 24.52 -7.39 20.31
CA ALA A 33 23.62 -7.89 21.36
C ALA A 33 23.82 -9.38 21.69
N HIS A 34 24.66 -10.10 20.94
CA HIS A 34 25.05 -11.48 21.24
C HIS A 34 26.40 -11.80 20.60
N ASP A 35 27.01 -12.92 20.97
CA ASP A 35 28.24 -13.39 20.33
C ASP A 35 27.92 -14.17 19.04
N ASP A 36 28.40 -13.68 17.91
CA ASP A 36 28.36 -14.38 16.62
C ASP A 36 29.74 -14.39 15.94
N HIS A 37 29.97 -15.41 15.10
CA HIS A 37 31.20 -15.52 14.30
C HIS A 37 31.01 -15.01 12.86
N SER A 38 29.77 -14.83 12.41
CA SER A 38 29.40 -14.33 11.08
C SER A 38 28.42 -13.15 11.19
N PRO A 39 28.39 -12.22 10.21
CA PRO A 39 27.49 -11.07 10.26
C PRO A 39 26.01 -11.47 10.36
N SER A 40 25.36 -11.16 11.48
CA SER A 40 23.94 -11.43 11.70
C SER A 40 23.07 -10.16 11.76
N LEU A 41 23.66 -8.97 11.82
CA LEU A 41 22.97 -7.70 11.89
C LEU A 41 22.96 -7.00 10.53
N SER A 42 21.76 -6.75 10.01
CA SER A 42 21.59 -5.86 8.85
C SER A 42 21.29 -4.45 9.28
N VAL A 43 22.07 -3.51 8.72
CA VAL A 43 21.91 -2.06 8.92
C VAL A 43 21.53 -1.46 7.57
N ARG A 44 20.45 -0.67 7.53
CA ARG A 44 19.96 -0.06 6.28
C ARG A 44 19.46 1.35 6.53
N LEU A 45 19.54 2.20 5.52
CA LEU A 45 18.86 3.49 5.55
C LEU A 45 17.37 3.28 5.33
N GLY A 46 16.55 3.67 6.31
CA GLY A 46 15.11 3.85 6.15
C GLY A 46 14.82 5.22 5.53
N THR A 47 13.55 5.62 5.51
CA THR A 47 13.14 6.94 5.00
C THR A 47 13.34 8.07 6.01
N LYS A 48 13.40 7.75 7.30
CA LYS A 48 13.53 8.72 8.40
C LYS A 48 14.57 8.33 9.47
N ALA A 49 15.09 7.11 9.42
CA ALA A 49 15.99 6.57 10.45
C ALA A 49 16.88 5.47 9.88
N ILE A 50 17.94 5.13 10.61
CA ILE A 50 18.74 3.93 10.37
C ILE A 50 17.98 2.73 10.95
N LEU A 51 17.81 1.69 10.14
CA LEU A 51 17.05 0.49 10.51
C LEU A 51 18.01 -0.66 10.80
N PHE A 52 17.77 -1.32 11.93
CA PHE A 52 18.53 -2.47 12.40
C PHE A 52 17.65 -3.72 12.42
N LYS A 53 18.16 -4.83 11.87
CA LYS A 53 17.51 -6.14 11.96
C LYS A 53 18.54 -7.22 12.20
N CYS A 54 18.47 -7.86 13.36
CA CYS A 54 19.23 -9.07 13.66
C CYS A 54 18.49 -10.29 13.09
N PHE A 55 19.19 -11.16 12.37
CA PHE A 55 18.64 -12.41 11.84
C PHE A 55 18.77 -13.60 12.82
N ALA A 56 19.58 -13.45 13.87
CA ALA A 56 19.74 -14.45 14.94
C ALA A 56 18.71 -14.29 16.08
N GLY A 57 17.83 -13.28 16.03
CA GLY A 57 16.66 -13.18 16.91
C GLY A 57 16.68 -12.07 17.97
N CYS A 58 17.72 -11.23 18.04
CA CYS A 58 17.73 -10.10 18.97
C CYS A 58 16.60 -9.10 18.67
N THR A 59 15.96 -8.58 19.73
CA THR A 59 14.94 -7.54 19.58
C THR A 59 15.59 -6.21 19.20
N SER A 60 14.79 -5.27 18.65
CA SER A 60 15.28 -3.91 18.39
C SER A 60 15.79 -3.24 19.66
N THR A 61 15.16 -3.50 20.81
CA THR A 61 15.59 -2.94 22.10
C THR A 61 16.96 -3.48 22.53
N ASP A 62 17.21 -4.78 22.34
CA ASP A 62 18.52 -5.38 22.68
C ASP A 62 19.64 -4.78 21.82
N ILE A 63 19.37 -4.63 20.51
CA ILE A 63 20.32 -4.05 19.57
C ILE A 63 20.63 -2.61 19.96
N LEU A 64 19.60 -1.78 20.20
CA LEU A 64 19.79 -0.36 20.56
C LEU A 64 20.53 -0.20 21.89
N LYS A 65 20.20 -0.99 22.92
CA LYS A 65 20.93 -0.99 24.19
C LYS A 65 22.39 -1.41 24.02
N ALA A 66 22.65 -2.40 23.17
CA ALA A 66 24.01 -2.83 22.90
C ALA A 66 24.80 -1.75 22.15
N LEU A 67 24.24 -1.14 21.11
CA LEU A 67 24.86 -0.02 20.40
C LEU A 67 25.19 1.15 21.35
N ASP A 68 24.29 1.45 22.30
CA ASP A 68 24.50 2.46 23.35
C ASP A 68 25.70 2.11 24.25
N ARG A 69 25.79 0.86 24.72
CA ARG A 69 26.95 0.37 25.50
C ARG A 69 28.28 0.46 24.75
N HIS A 70 28.26 0.31 23.42
CA HIS A 70 29.44 0.44 22.57
C HIS A 70 29.73 1.90 22.15
N GLY A 71 28.94 2.88 22.60
CA GLY A 71 29.10 4.29 22.20
C GLY A 71 28.70 4.57 20.75
N LEU A 72 27.99 3.66 20.10
CA LEU A 72 27.59 3.73 18.70
C LEU A 72 26.16 4.27 18.50
N HIS A 73 25.42 4.49 19.57
CA HIS A 73 24.08 5.08 19.54
C HIS A 73 24.05 6.42 20.26
N ASP A 74 24.23 7.51 19.51
CA ASP A 74 23.89 8.85 19.99
C ASP A 74 22.43 9.15 19.65
N ARG A 75 21.71 9.80 20.56
CA ARG A 75 20.29 10.20 20.34
C ARG A 75 20.17 11.43 19.45
N VAL A 76 21.21 11.71 18.65
CA VAL A 76 21.27 12.87 17.76
C VAL A 76 20.37 12.61 16.56
N PRO A 77 19.50 13.56 16.18
CA PRO A 77 18.71 13.44 14.97
C PRO A 77 19.62 13.19 13.76
N VAL A 78 19.29 12.16 12.98
CA VAL A 78 19.98 11.88 11.72
C VAL A 78 19.23 12.51 10.56
N HIS A 79 19.96 13.14 9.65
CA HIS A 79 19.41 13.56 8.36
C HIS A 79 19.49 12.38 7.42
N VAL A 80 18.34 11.92 6.93
CA VAL A 80 18.31 10.93 5.86
C VAL A 80 18.05 11.69 4.56
N GLU A 81 19.07 11.79 3.72
CA GLU A 81 18.89 12.33 2.38
C GLU A 81 17.80 11.54 1.63
N PRO A 82 16.76 12.22 1.10
CA PRO A 82 15.74 11.57 0.29
C PRO A 82 16.38 10.92 -0.93
N ARG A 83 16.54 9.60 -0.90
CA ARG A 83 17.13 8.90 -2.03
C ARG A 83 16.17 8.92 -3.20
N ALA A 84 16.60 9.50 -4.32
CA ALA A 84 15.88 9.36 -5.58
C ALA A 84 15.66 7.87 -5.86
N PRO A 85 14.44 7.45 -6.23
CA PRO A 85 14.15 6.06 -6.53
C PRO A 85 15.14 5.56 -7.59
N ALA A 86 15.72 4.38 -7.37
CA ALA A 86 16.80 3.83 -8.21
C ALA A 86 16.42 3.71 -9.70
N ARG A 87 15.11 3.76 -10.02
CA ARG A 87 14.59 3.86 -11.37
C ARG A 87 13.18 4.44 -11.33
N ASP A 88 12.93 5.52 -12.05
CA ASP A 88 11.56 5.97 -12.34
C ASP A 88 10.94 5.04 -13.39
N LEU A 89 9.87 4.35 -13.01
CA LEU A 89 9.13 3.44 -13.88
C LEU A 89 7.80 4.05 -14.36
N SER A 90 7.59 5.36 -14.18
CA SER A 90 6.36 6.04 -14.56
C SER A 90 6.12 5.97 -16.08
N GLY A 91 7.18 6.00 -16.90
CA GLY A 91 7.08 5.76 -18.35
C GLY A 91 6.56 4.37 -18.69
N LEU A 92 7.02 3.33 -17.98
CA LEU A 92 6.53 1.97 -18.16
C LEU A 92 5.10 1.80 -17.64
N ALA A 93 4.73 2.50 -16.57
CA ALA A 93 3.36 2.53 -16.06
C ALA A 93 2.38 3.14 -17.07
N LYS A 94 2.74 4.28 -17.67
CA LYS A 94 1.96 4.93 -18.73
C LYS A 94 1.81 4.04 -19.97
N SER A 95 2.91 3.41 -20.39
CA SER A 95 2.88 2.44 -21.50
C SER A 95 1.96 1.25 -21.19
N LEU A 96 2.06 0.66 -19.99
CA LEU A 96 1.17 -0.43 -19.57
C LEU A 96 -0.30 -0.01 -19.59
N TRP A 97 -0.62 1.17 -19.06
CA TRP A 97 -1.98 1.72 -19.09
C TRP A 97 -2.53 1.88 -20.51
N GLN A 98 -1.72 2.42 -21.44
CA GLN A 98 -2.09 2.62 -22.84
C GLN A 98 -2.37 1.29 -23.55
N HIS A 99 -1.61 0.23 -23.25
CA HIS A 99 -1.80 -1.11 -23.80
C HIS A 99 -2.77 -1.97 -22.98
N SER A 100 -3.55 -1.37 -22.07
CA SER A 100 -4.60 -2.05 -21.32
C SER A 100 -5.97 -1.73 -21.93
N VAL A 101 -6.87 -2.71 -21.92
CA VAL A 101 -8.22 -2.60 -22.48
C VAL A 101 -9.25 -2.30 -21.38
N PRO A 102 -10.45 -1.77 -21.70
CA PRO A 102 -11.55 -1.68 -20.74
C PRO A 102 -11.84 -3.04 -20.08
N ILE A 103 -12.37 -3.02 -18.85
CA ILE A 103 -12.62 -4.27 -18.09
C ILE A 103 -13.76 -5.13 -18.62
N GLY A 104 -14.69 -4.59 -19.41
CA GLY A 104 -15.88 -5.31 -19.87
C GLY A 104 -15.55 -6.58 -20.63
N GLY A 105 -16.14 -7.71 -20.23
CA GLY A 105 -15.91 -9.03 -20.81
C GLY A 105 -14.54 -9.64 -20.47
N THR A 106 -13.82 -9.11 -19.48
CA THR A 106 -12.47 -9.57 -19.12
C THR A 106 -12.44 -10.29 -17.76
N PRO A 107 -11.38 -11.07 -17.46
CA PRO A 107 -11.18 -11.62 -16.12
C PRO A 107 -11.18 -10.57 -14.99
N ALA A 108 -10.80 -9.32 -15.26
CA ALA A 108 -10.86 -8.26 -14.25
C ALA A 108 -12.30 -7.89 -13.88
N GLU A 109 -13.23 -7.90 -14.83
CA GLU A 109 -14.66 -7.71 -14.54
C GLU A 109 -15.20 -8.90 -13.75
N ALA A 110 -14.89 -10.13 -14.17
CA ALA A 110 -15.27 -11.34 -13.43
C ALA A 110 -14.75 -11.33 -11.99
N TYR A 111 -13.52 -10.84 -11.77
CA TYR A 111 -12.95 -10.62 -10.45
C TYR A 111 -13.78 -9.65 -9.59
N LEU A 112 -14.12 -8.47 -10.14
CA LEU A 112 -14.90 -7.46 -9.43
C LEU A 112 -16.32 -7.96 -9.14
N HIS A 113 -16.95 -8.65 -10.09
CA HIS A 113 -18.27 -9.26 -9.90
C HIS A 113 -18.26 -10.32 -8.80
N ALA A 114 -17.23 -11.17 -8.73
CA ALA A 114 -17.06 -12.14 -7.65
C ALA A 114 -16.82 -11.46 -6.28
N ARG A 115 -16.41 -10.20 -6.28
CA ARG A 115 -16.30 -9.32 -5.10
C ARG A 115 -17.56 -8.48 -4.83
N GLY A 116 -18.65 -8.69 -5.58
CA GLY A 116 -19.91 -7.94 -5.43
C GLY A 116 -19.86 -6.51 -5.98
N LEU A 117 -18.92 -6.22 -6.88
CA LEU A 117 -18.68 -4.88 -7.43
C LEU A 117 -18.98 -4.86 -8.93
N TYR A 118 -20.04 -4.16 -9.33
CA TYR A 118 -20.59 -4.26 -10.69
C TYR A 118 -20.47 -2.96 -11.52
N ALA A 119 -20.18 -1.83 -10.87
CA ALA A 119 -20.11 -0.55 -11.57
C ALA A 119 -18.86 -0.50 -12.46
N PRO A 120 -19.01 -0.24 -13.78
CA PRO A 120 -17.86 -0.05 -14.65
C PRO A 120 -17.12 1.22 -14.25
N ASN A 121 -15.78 1.20 -14.37
CA ASN A 121 -14.97 2.35 -14.06
C ASN A 121 -13.84 2.55 -15.08
N PRO A 122 -13.71 3.72 -15.72
CA PRO A 122 -12.70 3.97 -16.76
C PRO A 122 -11.27 4.00 -16.22
N ASP A 123 -11.08 4.21 -14.92
CA ASP A 123 -9.79 4.13 -14.24
C ASP A 123 -9.41 2.70 -13.83
N LEU A 124 -10.25 1.70 -14.18
CA LEU A 124 -9.94 0.28 -14.12
C LEU A 124 -9.89 -0.29 -15.54
N ARG A 125 -8.81 -1.01 -15.84
CA ARG A 125 -8.54 -1.67 -17.11
C ARG A 125 -8.03 -3.09 -16.88
N PHE A 126 -7.88 -3.84 -17.96
CA PHE A 126 -7.31 -5.18 -17.96
C PHE A 126 -6.11 -5.27 -18.90
N ASN A 127 -5.09 -6.01 -18.49
CA ASN A 127 -4.00 -6.40 -19.36
C ASN A 127 -3.71 -7.90 -19.22
N PRO A 128 -3.80 -8.69 -20.31
CA PRO A 128 -3.63 -10.14 -20.25
C PRO A 128 -2.17 -10.59 -20.05
N GLN A 129 -1.20 -9.70 -20.31
CA GLN A 129 0.22 -10.03 -20.35
C GLN A 129 1.06 -9.03 -19.53
N THR A 130 0.72 -8.91 -18.24
CA THR A 130 1.43 -8.00 -17.35
C THR A 130 2.69 -8.65 -16.79
N ILE A 131 3.84 -8.00 -17.00
CA ILE A 131 5.13 -8.51 -16.54
C ILE A 131 5.29 -8.32 -15.02
N ILE A 132 5.75 -9.38 -14.37
CA ILE A 132 6.18 -9.41 -12.97
C ILE A 132 7.52 -10.14 -12.83
N GLY A 133 8.28 -9.81 -11.78
CA GLY A 133 9.59 -10.42 -11.52
C GLY A 133 10.71 -9.77 -12.33
N LYS A 134 11.93 -10.30 -12.15
CA LYS A 134 13.15 -9.82 -12.82
C LYS A 134 14.04 -11.02 -13.14
N GLY A 135 14.88 -10.89 -14.17
CA GLY A 135 15.82 -11.95 -14.57
C GLY A 135 15.10 -13.28 -14.80
N LYS A 136 15.61 -14.35 -14.17
CA LYS A 136 15.05 -15.70 -14.26
C LYS A 136 13.64 -15.86 -13.68
N ASP A 137 13.22 -14.97 -12.78
CA ASP A 137 11.90 -15.00 -12.15
C ASP A 137 10.86 -14.17 -12.92
N ARG A 138 11.25 -13.62 -14.09
CA ARG A 138 10.37 -12.81 -14.94
C ARG A 138 9.30 -13.70 -15.56
N ARG A 139 8.04 -13.35 -15.35
CA ARG A 139 6.86 -14.03 -15.91
C ARG A 139 5.79 -13.02 -16.32
N SER A 140 4.87 -13.49 -17.16
CA SER A 140 3.71 -12.73 -17.62
C SER A 140 2.45 -13.32 -16.99
N LEU A 141 1.58 -12.47 -16.44
CA LEU A 141 0.33 -12.86 -15.81
C LEU A 141 -0.77 -11.85 -16.16
N PRO A 142 -2.05 -12.28 -16.23
CA PRO A 142 -3.16 -11.35 -16.39
C PRO A 142 -3.30 -10.48 -15.14
N ALA A 143 -3.66 -9.21 -15.32
CA ALA A 143 -3.89 -8.30 -14.20
C ALA A 143 -4.98 -7.27 -14.50
N MET A 144 -5.75 -6.93 -13.46
CA MET A 144 -6.48 -5.67 -13.42
C MET A 144 -5.49 -4.53 -13.20
N ILE A 145 -5.59 -3.49 -14.02
CA ILE A 145 -4.72 -2.31 -14.02
C ILE A 145 -5.57 -1.11 -13.59
N ALA A 146 -5.22 -0.50 -12.46
CA ALA A 146 -5.87 0.71 -11.98
C ALA A 146 -4.97 1.93 -12.20
N ALA A 147 -5.54 3.00 -12.74
CA ALA A 147 -4.83 4.26 -12.94
C ALA A 147 -4.55 4.94 -11.60
N VAL A 148 -3.30 5.33 -11.36
CA VAL A 148 -2.92 6.14 -10.20
C VAL A 148 -2.64 7.55 -10.67
N ARG A 149 -3.42 8.51 -10.16
CA ARG A 149 -3.46 9.90 -10.64
C ARG A 149 -3.20 10.90 -9.53
N ASN A 150 -2.54 11.99 -9.89
CA ASN A 150 -2.51 13.23 -9.12
C ASN A 150 -2.79 14.42 -10.05
N GLU A 151 -2.52 15.64 -9.59
CA GLU A 151 -2.72 16.87 -10.37
C GLU A 151 -1.91 16.93 -11.69
N LEU A 152 -0.87 16.10 -11.83
CA LEU A 152 -0.09 15.97 -13.07
C LEU A 152 -0.66 14.92 -14.04
N GLY A 153 -1.79 14.29 -13.69
CA GLY A 153 -2.42 13.22 -14.45
C GLY A 153 -1.95 11.83 -14.03
N LEU A 154 -1.81 10.90 -14.98
CA LEU A 154 -1.41 9.51 -14.73
C LEU A 154 0.07 9.44 -14.34
N VAL A 155 0.36 9.04 -13.09
CA VAL A 155 1.74 8.96 -12.55
C VAL A 155 2.22 7.53 -12.34
N ALA A 156 1.31 6.60 -12.09
CA ALA A 156 1.62 5.20 -11.87
C ALA A 156 0.42 4.32 -12.24
N VAL A 157 0.59 3.01 -12.16
CA VAL A 157 -0.52 2.06 -12.19
C VAL A 157 -0.42 1.09 -11.03
N HIS A 158 -1.56 0.65 -10.52
CA HIS A 158 -1.64 -0.45 -9.58
C HIS A 158 -2.11 -1.71 -10.31
N ARG A 159 -1.41 -2.82 -10.10
CA ARG A 159 -1.67 -4.09 -10.77
C ARG A 159 -2.19 -5.09 -9.75
N THR A 160 -3.41 -5.55 -9.91
CA THR A 160 -3.97 -6.70 -9.19
C THR A 160 -3.85 -7.91 -10.11
N PHE A 161 -2.83 -8.72 -9.88
CA PHE A 161 -2.56 -9.93 -10.65
C PHE A 161 -3.60 -11.01 -10.34
N LEU A 162 -4.11 -11.61 -11.41
CA LEU A 162 -5.21 -12.57 -11.38
C LEU A 162 -4.67 -13.97 -11.68
N ASP A 163 -5.26 -14.97 -11.06
CA ASP A 163 -5.00 -16.36 -11.41
C ASP A 163 -5.98 -16.76 -12.53
N PRO A 164 -5.49 -17.24 -13.69
CA PRO A 164 -6.33 -17.58 -14.83
C PRO A 164 -7.18 -18.85 -14.60
N THR A 165 -6.86 -19.65 -13.58
CA THR A 165 -7.57 -20.90 -13.26
C THR A 165 -8.63 -20.72 -12.18
N ASP A 166 -8.43 -19.77 -11.27
CA ASP A 166 -9.37 -19.41 -10.22
C ASP A 166 -9.26 -17.91 -9.93
N ILE A 167 -10.26 -17.13 -10.35
CA ILE A 167 -10.17 -15.67 -10.33
C ILE A 167 -10.05 -15.08 -8.92
N LEU A 168 -10.51 -15.80 -7.89
CA LEU A 168 -10.43 -15.36 -6.49
C LEU A 168 -9.15 -15.85 -5.80
N ARG A 169 -8.47 -16.83 -6.39
CA ARG A 169 -7.18 -17.31 -5.88
C ARG A 169 -6.10 -16.26 -6.07
N ARG A 170 -5.26 -16.12 -5.04
CA ARG A 170 -4.06 -15.28 -5.12
C ARG A 170 -2.98 -16.06 -5.89
N PRO A 171 -2.51 -15.60 -7.07
CA PRO A 171 -1.49 -16.32 -7.83
C PRO A 171 -0.12 -16.36 -7.11
N PHE A 172 0.09 -15.50 -6.10
CA PHE A 172 1.25 -15.49 -5.20
C PHE A 172 0.96 -14.64 -3.94
N ARG A 173 1.85 -14.67 -2.93
CA ARG A 173 1.63 -14.12 -1.56
C ARG A 173 1.16 -12.66 -1.49
N LYS A 174 1.51 -11.81 -2.46
CA LYS A 174 1.15 -10.37 -2.51
C LYS A 174 0.84 -9.94 -3.95
N PRO A 175 -0.34 -10.27 -4.48
CA PRO A 175 -0.65 -10.12 -5.91
C PRO A 175 -1.01 -8.68 -6.32
N LYS A 176 -0.95 -7.73 -5.40
CA LYS A 176 -1.28 -6.32 -5.62
C LYS A 176 0.02 -5.51 -5.60
N LEU A 177 0.42 -4.96 -6.75
CA LEU A 177 1.71 -4.29 -6.91
C LEU A 177 1.61 -3.03 -7.77
N ALA A 178 2.12 -1.92 -7.23
CA ALA A 178 2.29 -0.69 -7.99
C ALA A 178 3.43 -0.79 -9.01
N LEU A 179 3.33 0.01 -10.08
CA LEU A 179 4.37 0.26 -11.07
C LEU A 179 4.45 1.76 -11.33
N GLY A 180 5.66 2.32 -11.21
CA GLY A 180 5.86 3.78 -11.21
C GLY A 180 5.89 4.35 -9.79
N LEU A 181 6.01 5.67 -9.70
CA LEU A 181 6.07 6.39 -8.43
C LEU A 181 4.68 6.91 -8.10
N LEU A 182 4.07 6.38 -7.05
CA LEU A 182 2.71 6.79 -6.71
C LEU A 182 2.70 8.21 -6.15
N GLY A 183 3.71 8.60 -5.35
CA GLY A 183 3.80 9.95 -4.78
C GLY A 183 2.52 10.32 -4.03
N SER A 184 1.92 11.45 -4.42
CA SER A 184 0.61 11.90 -3.94
C SER A 184 -0.61 11.26 -4.64
N GLY A 185 -0.37 10.37 -5.60
CA GLY A 185 -1.42 9.81 -6.43
C GLY A 185 -2.26 8.71 -5.79
N SER A 186 -3.52 8.64 -6.21
CA SER A 186 -4.54 7.67 -5.79
C SER A 186 -5.29 7.15 -7.02
N VAL A 187 -6.04 6.05 -6.86
CA VAL A 187 -7.06 5.68 -7.86
C VAL A 187 -8.32 6.50 -7.55
N ARG A 188 -8.80 7.30 -8.51
CA ARG A 188 -9.85 8.30 -8.27
C ARG A 188 -11.18 7.83 -8.85
N PHE A 189 -12.10 7.39 -8.00
CA PHE A 189 -13.46 7.02 -8.44
C PHE A 189 -14.44 8.16 -8.20
N GLY A 190 -14.54 9.04 -9.20
CA GLY A 190 -15.35 10.26 -9.14
C GLY A 190 -14.56 11.47 -8.65
N GLU A 191 -15.01 12.65 -9.06
CA GLU A 191 -14.46 13.94 -8.64
C GLU A 191 -15.17 14.41 -7.36
N PRO A 192 -14.44 14.72 -6.27
CA PRO A 192 -15.05 15.20 -5.04
C PRO A 192 -15.53 16.64 -5.16
N GLY A 193 -16.68 16.92 -4.53
CA GLY A 193 -17.05 18.29 -4.14
C GLY A 193 -16.37 18.66 -2.81
N ASP A 194 -17.14 19.19 -1.86
CA ASP A 194 -16.64 19.53 -0.53
C ASP A 194 -16.31 18.28 0.34
N VAL A 195 -16.79 17.09 -0.05
CA VAL A 195 -16.60 15.82 0.66
C VAL A 195 -15.85 14.84 -0.21
N LEU A 196 -14.81 14.20 0.34
CA LEU A 196 -14.06 13.12 -0.28
C LEU A 196 -14.00 11.91 0.65
N GLY A 197 -14.38 10.74 0.14
CA GLY A 197 -14.05 9.47 0.76
C GLY A 197 -12.65 9.01 0.37
N ILE A 198 -11.94 8.34 1.28
CA ILE A 198 -10.71 7.61 0.97
C ILE A 198 -10.75 6.22 1.59
N ALA A 199 -10.21 5.22 0.90
CA ALA A 199 -10.09 3.85 1.40
C ALA A 199 -8.70 3.26 1.08
N GLU A 200 -8.30 2.21 1.79
CA GLU A 200 -6.98 1.59 1.62
C GLU A 200 -6.83 0.95 0.24
N GLY A 201 -7.83 0.14 -0.16
CA GLY A 201 -7.84 -0.65 -1.38
C GLY A 201 -8.88 -0.18 -2.41
N ILE A 202 -8.75 -0.71 -3.63
CA ILE A 202 -9.68 -0.47 -4.74
C ILE A 202 -11.05 -1.04 -4.41
N GLU A 203 -11.10 -2.26 -3.88
CA GLU A 203 -12.33 -2.96 -3.56
C GLU A 203 -13.09 -2.28 -2.42
N ASP A 204 -12.39 -1.81 -1.38
CA ASP A 204 -12.98 -1.04 -0.28
C ASP A 204 -13.56 0.29 -0.77
N ALA A 205 -12.82 1.01 -1.63
CA ALA A 205 -13.28 2.27 -2.19
C ALA A 205 -14.55 2.08 -3.02
N LEU A 206 -14.58 1.08 -3.92
CA LEU A 206 -15.77 0.76 -4.71
C LEU A 206 -16.94 0.30 -3.83
N SER A 207 -16.66 -0.44 -2.75
CA SER A 207 -17.69 -0.88 -1.81
C SER A 207 -18.32 0.29 -1.06
N ALA A 208 -17.50 1.27 -0.65
CA ALA A 208 -17.98 2.49 -0.03
C ALA A 208 -18.77 3.38 -0.99
N ILE A 209 -18.41 3.42 -2.28
CA ILE A 209 -19.19 4.16 -3.29
C ILE A 209 -20.59 3.55 -3.43
N ASP A 210 -20.67 2.22 -3.55
CA ASP A 210 -21.95 1.51 -3.66
C ASP A 210 -22.82 1.71 -2.41
N TRP A 211 -22.20 1.77 -1.23
CA TRP A 211 -22.94 1.90 0.01
C TRP A 211 -23.38 3.34 0.32
N PHE A 212 -22.50 4.32 0.08
CA PHE A 212 -22.65 5.69 0.59
C PHE A 212 -22.85 6.73 -0.51
N GLN A 213 -22.75 6.35 -1.78
CA GLN A 213 -23.07 7.20 -2.93
C GLN A 213 -22.27 8.52 -2.96
N LEU A 214 -20.98 8.47 -2.62
CA LEU A 214 -20.05 9.62 -2.71
C LEU A 214 -18.74 9.23 -3.39
N PRO A 215 -17.96 10.19 -3.94
CA PRO A 215 -16.66 9.90 -4.54
C PRO A 215 -15.66 9.35 -3.51
N VAL A 216 -15.06 8.18 -3.80
CA VAL A 216 -14.07 7.56 -2.91
C VAL A 216 -12.80 7.24 -3.68
N TRP A 217 -11.66 7.64 -3.13
CA TRP A 217 -10.35 7.38 -3.73
C TRP A 217 -9.62 6.24 -3.01
N ALA A 218 -9.04 5.30 -3.76
CA ALA A 218 -8.19 4.26 -3.19
C ALA A 218 -6.75 4.77 -3.04
N VAL A 219 -6.22 4.75 -1.81
CA VAL A 219 -4.86 5.23 -1.51
C VAL A 219 -3.77 4.19 -1.74
N LEU A 220 -4.14 2.92 -1.91
CA LEU A 220 -3.26 1.79 -2.22
C LEU A 220 -2.22 1.50 -1.11
N GLY A 221 -2.71 1.38 0.12
CA GLY A 221 -1.92 1.10 1.32
C GLY A 221 -2.22 2.09 2.44
N ALA A 222 -2.43 1.59 3.67
CA ALA A 222 -2.80 2.43 4.81
C ALA A 222 -1.71 3.47 5.13
N GLU A 223 -0.43 3.13 4.92
CA GLU A 223 0.68 4.06 5.10
C GLU A 223 0.62 5.28 4.16
N ARG A 224 -0.17 5.19 3.09
CA ARG A 224 -0.30 6.25 2.08
C ARG A 224 -1.34 7.30 2.42
N TYR A 225 -2.13 7.13 3.49
CA TYR A 225 -3.03 8.18 3.98
C TYR A 225 -2.29 9.50 4.25
N ALA A 226 -1.03 9.45 4.70
CA ALA A 226 -0.20 10.63 4.96
C ALA A 226 0.41 11.28 3.70
N HIS A 227 0.11 10.75 2.51
CA HIS A 227 0.76 11.17 1.25
C HIS A 227 -0.24 11.53 0.14
N VAL A 228 -1.47 11.02 0.20
CA VAL A 228 -2.48 11.26 -0.84
C VAL A 228 -2.73 12.75 -1.05
N GLY A 229 -2.69 13.21 -2.30
CA GLY A 229 -3.05 14.58 -2.64
C GLY A 229 -4.55 14.74 -2.48
N ILE A 230 -4.99 15.73 -1.70
CA ILE A 230 -6.40 16.05 -1.48
C ILE A 230 -6.64 17.44 -2.07
N PRO A 231 -7.64 17.63 -2.96
CA PRO A 231 -7.96 18.93 -3.52
C PRO A 231 -8.18 20.00 -2.44
N SER A 232 -7.80 21.24 -2.73
CA SER A 232 -7.88 22.34 -1.76
C SER A 232 -9.32 22.70 -1.38
N HIS A 233 -10.29 22.44 -2.26
CA HIS A 233 -11.71 22.71 -2.02
C HIS A 233 -12.40 21.67 -1.12
N VAL A 234 -11.79 20.50 -0.91
CA VAL A 234 -12.34 19.47 -0.01
C VAL A 234 -12.25 19.97 1.44
N LYS A 235 -13.40 19.99 2.12
CA LYS A 235 -13.57 20.41 3.52
C LYS A 235 -13.74 19.24 4.48
N ARG A 236 -14.23 18.10 3.98
CA ARG A 236 -14.47 16.89 4.78
C ARG A 236 -13.86 15.66 4.13
N VAL A 237 -13.07 14.92 4.90
CA VAL A 237 -12.45 13.65 4.50
C VAL A 237 -13.04 12.52 5.33
N ILE A 238 -13.66 11.54 4.67
CA ILE A 238 -14.16 10.32 5.31
C ILE A 238 -13.20 9.19 4.99
N VAL A 239 -12.55 8.64 6.02
CA VAL A 239 -11.68 7.47 5.90
C VAL A 239 -12.50 6.21 6.10
N PHE A 240 -12.74 5.49 5.01
CA PHE A 240 -13.30 4.14 5.03
C PHE A 240 -12.20 3.17 5.48
N GLY A 241 -12.06 3.03 6.79
CA GLY A 241 -10.97 2.33 7.44
C GLY A 241 -11.16 0.81 7.50
N GLN A 242 -10.12 0.13 7.99
CA GLN A 242 -10.13 -1.31 8.27
C GLN A 242 -9.94 -1.53 9.77
N ARG A 243 -10.54 -2.60 10.32
CA ARG A 243 -10.50 -2.92 11.75
C ARG A 243 -9.22 -3.65 12.16
N ASN A 244 -8.06 -3.08 11.84
CA ASN A 244 -6.79 -3.66 12.24
C ASN A 244 -5.82 -2.62 12.83
N THR A 245 -4.91 -3.11 13.68
CA THR A 245 -3.94 -2.26 14.40
C THR A 245 -3.04 -1.47 13.45
N ALA A 246 -2.66 -2.04 12.30
CA ALA A 246 -1.79 -1.38 11.34
C ALA A 246 -2.48 -0.16 10.68
N ALA A 247 -3.73 -0.31 10.26
CA ALA A 247 -4.55 0.75 9.69
C ALA A 247 -4.75 1.89 10.69
N ARG A 248 -5.13 1.58 11.94
CA ARG A 248 -5.28 2.58 13.00
C ARG A 248 -4.01 3.39 13.27
N ILE A 249 -2.85 2.72 13.30
CA ILE A 249 -1.56 3.41 13.49
C ILE A 249 -1.25 4.33 12.30
N CYS A 250 -1.51 3.88 11.08
CA CYS A 250 -1.26 4.68 9.88
C CYS A 250 -2.19 5.88 9.80
N LEU A 251 -3.48 5.72 10.12
CA LEU A 251 -4.43 6.82 10.17
C LEU A 251 -4.04 7.87 11.20
N LYS A 252 -3.66 7.45 12.42
CA LYS A 252 -3.16 8.38 13.44
C LYS A 252 -1.97 9.20 12.94
N ARG A 253 -1.03 8.57 12.21
CA ARG A 253 0.13 9.25 11.61
C ARG A 253 -0.24 10.18 10.45
N ALA A 254 -1.36 9.93 9.78
CA ALA A 254 -1.86 10.76 8.69
C ALA A 254 -2.69 11.95 9.16
N GLY A 255 -3.03 12.04 10.45
CA GLY A 255 -3.95 13.04 11.00
C GLY A 255 -3.61 14.49 10.63
N GLU A 256 -2.34 14.89 10.77
CA GLU A 256 -1.89 16.25 10.41
C GLU A 256 -2.12 16.55 8.92
N HIS A 257 -1.81 15.61 8.05
CA HIS A 257 -1.97 15.76 6.59
C HIS A 257 -3.46 15.78 6.18
N LEU A 258 -4.26 14.87 6.74
CA LEU A 258 -5.68 14.76 6.41
C LEU A 258 -6.50 15.95 6.93
N SER A 259 -6.13 16.51 8.07
CA SER A 259 -6.77 17.70 8.66
C SER A 259 -6.22 19.04 8.15
N ALA A 260 -5.12 19.01 7.37
CA ALA A 260 -4.54 20.21 6.78
C ALA A 260 -5.58 21.03 5.99
N ASN A 261 -5.39 22.34 5.92
CA ASN A 261 -6.33 23.30 5.33
C ASN A 261 -7.72 23.34 6.02
N GLY A 262 -7.77 23.02 7.32
CA GLY A 262 -8.99 23.12 8.13
C GLY A 262 -10.03 22.04 7.84
N ARG A 263 -9.61 20.88 7.32
CA ARG A 263 -10.52 19.78 6.98
C ARG A 263 -11.01 19.06 8.22
N THR A 264 -12.28 18.69 8.23
CA THR A 264 -12.81 17.70 9.18
C THR A 264 -12.45 16.30 8.68
N VAL A 265 -11.95 15.44 9.57
CA VAL A 265 -11.59 14.05 9.26
C VAL A 265 -12.43 13.12 10.11
N GLU A 266 -13.08 12.15 9.47
CA GLU A 266 -13.85 11.10 10.13
C GLU A 266 -13.34 9.72 9.74
N GLU A 267 -13.41 8.77 10.65
CA GLU A 267 -13.13 7.36 10.36
C GLU A 267 -14.43 6.57 10.44
N TRP A 268 -14.82 5.93 9.34
CA TRP A 268 -15.96 5.06 9.28
C TRP A 268 -15.45 3.62 9.11
N LEU A 269 -15.80 2.78 10.08
CA LEU A 269 -15.45 1.37 10.11
C LEU A 269 -16.70 0.51 9.88
N PRO A 270 -16.57 -0.62 9.17
CA PRO A 270 -17.63 -1.63 9.16
C PRO A 270 -17.88 -2.14 10.59
N SER A 271 -19.13 -2.46 10.91
CA SER A 271 -19.54 -2.88 12.26
C SER A 271 -19.04 -4.27 12.63
N GLU A 272 -19.15 -5.22 11.70
CA GLU A 272 -18.95 -6.66 11.95
C GLU A 272 -17.77 -7.26 11.16
N HIS A 273 -17.20 -6.54 10.21
CA HIS A 273 -16.19 -7.05 9.27
C HIS A 273 -14.86 -6.33 9.40
N ASP A 274 -13.78 -6.89 8.86
CA ASP A 274 -12.46 -6.28 8.91
C ASP A 274 -12.29 -5.14 7.88
N ASP A 275 -12.98 -5.24 6.74
CA ASP A 275 -12.94 -4.27 5.65
C ASP A 275 -14.34 -4.01 5.03
N TRP A 276 -14.43 -3.00 4.15
CA TRP A 276 -15.69 -2.56 3.58
C TRP A 276 -16.18 -3.47 2.45
N ASN A 277 -15.29 -4.21 1.78
CA ASN A 277 -15.71 -5.16 0.75
C ASN A 277 -16.37 -6.40 1.35
N ASP A 278 -15.84 -6.94 2.44
CA ASP A 278 -16.47 -8.04 3.15
C ASP A 278 -17.82 -7.61 3.73
N ALA A 279 -17.92 -6.39 4.28
CA ALA A 279 -19.20 -5.82 4.72
C ALA A 279 -20.24 -5.71 3.59
N LEU A 280 -19.84 -5.21 2.41
CA LEU A 280 -20.75 -5.11 1.26
C LEU A 280 -21.22 -6.47 0.78
N ARG A 281 -20.30 -7.43 0.63
CA ARG A 281 -20.63 -8.78 0.16
C ARG A 281 -21.61 -9.48 1.09
N ASP A 282 -21.41 -9.34 2.39
CA ASP A 282 -22.32 -9.87 3.40
C ASP A 282 -23.70 -9.17 3.38
N ARG A 283 -23.75 -7.85 3.21
CA ARG A 283 -25.03 -7.13 2.99
C ARG A 283 -25.77 -7.64 1.75
N LEU A 284 -25.07 -7.79 0.63
CA LEU A 284 -25.66 -8.30 -0.61
C LEU A 284 -26.17 -9.73 -0.43
N ALA A 285 -25.43 -10.58 0.28
CA ALA A 285 -25.85 -11.95 0.59
C ALA A 285 -27.10 -11.99 1.50
N ARG A 286 -27.19 -11.10 2.51
CA ARG A 286 -28.36 -10.98 3.39
C ARG A 286 -29.60 -10.43 2.66
N ASN A 287 -29.41 -9.54 1.68
CA ASN A 287 -30.49 -8.94 0.89
C ASN A 287 -30.96 -9.81 -0.28
N ALA A 288 -30.14 -10.78 -0.72
CA ALA A 288 -30.58 -11.81 -1.65
C ALA A 288 -31.56 -12.75 -0.93
N VAL A 289 -32.86 -12.47 -1.02
CA VAL A 289 -33.93 -13.33 -0.51
C VAL A 289 -33.62 -14.79 -0.85
N PRO A 290 -33.70 -15.75 0.10
CA PRO A 290 -33.54 -17.17 -0.23
C PRO A 290 -34.51 -17.51 -1.36
N ARG A 291 -34.04 -18.15 -2.44
CA ARG A 291 -34.95 -18.72 -3.43
C ARG A 291 -35.84 -19.73 -2.71
N THR A 292 -37.06 -19.33 -2.36
CA THR A 292 -38.10 -20.27 -1.98
C THR A 292 -38.27 -21.18 -3.18
N VAL A 293 -37.81 -22.43 -3.06
CA VAL A 293 -38.10 -23.46 -4.04
C VAL A 293 -39.62 -23.57 -4.04
N ILE A 294 -40.27 -23.12 -5.11
CA ILE A 294 -41.68 -23.40 -5.34
C ILE A 294 -41.75 -24.92 -5.49
N GLN A 295 -42.16 -25.61 -4.43
CA GLN A 295 -42.59 -26.99 -4.55
C GLN A 295 -43.89 -26.95 -5.34
N THR A 296 -43.80 -27.25 -6.64
CA THR A 296 -44.96 -27.60 -7.43
C THR A 296 -45.45 -28.94 -6.91
N HIS A 297 -46.50 -28.92 -6.09
CA HIS A 297 -47.29 -30.12 -5.85
C HIS A 297 -47.96 -30.47 -7.18
N SER A 298 -47.50 -31.56 -7.78
CA SER A 298 -48.21 -32.24 -8.86
C SER A 298 -49.27 -33.11 -8.20
N ASP A 299 -50.55 -32.79 -8.44
CA ASP A 299 -51.66 -33.74 -8.34
C ASP A 299 -51.70 -34.60 -9.62
#